data_AF-A0A225WWT2-F1
#
_entry.id   AF-A0A225WWT2-F1
#
_cell.length_a   1.000
_cell.length_b   1.000
_cell.length_c   1.000
_cell.angle_alpha   90.00
_cell.angle_beta   90.00
_cell.angle_gamma   90.00
#
_symmetry.space_group_name_H-M   'P 1'
#
loop_
_entity.id
_entity.type
_entity.pdbx_description
1 polymer ?
#
loop_
_entity_poly.entity_id
_entity_poly.type
_entity_poly.pdbx_seq_one_letter_code
_entity_poly.pdbx_strand_id
1 'polypeptide(L)' 'MVALGNELLKGGEPSASFLEALIIPLRKKGDSVNVMDYRPISLLPTGYKILTKIVATRLQQMLGKLIGSTQQGFVHVR' A
#
# COMPACT_ATOMS: atom_id res chain seq x y z
N MET A 1 -9.83 3.63 -15.54
CA MET A 1 -9.55 3.64 -14.08
C MET A 1 -10.78 3.33 -13.23
N VAL A 2 -11.88 4.10 -13.30
CA VAL A 2 -13.08 3.82 -12.46
C VAL A 2 -13.71 2.46 -12.76
N ALA A 3 -13.91 2.12 -14.04
CA ALA A 3 -14.45 0.82 -14.44
C ALA A 3 -13.60 -0.36 -13.93
N LEU A 4 -12.29 -0.32 -14.17
CA LEU A 4 -11.31 -1.29 -13.66
C LEU A 4 -11.36 -1.41 -12.12
N GLY A 5 -11.42 -0.28 -11.40
CA GLY A 5 -11.52 -0.29 -9.94
C GLY A 5 -12.81 -0.94 -9.43
N ASN A 6 -13.94 -0.70 -10.10
CA ASN A 6 -15.22 -1.31 -9.74
C ASN A 6 -15.26 -2.82 -10.03
N GLU A 7 -14.63 -3.25 -11.13
CA GLU A 7 -14.48 -4.67 -11.47
C GLU A 7 -13.61 -5.40 -10.43
N LEU A 8 -12.47 -4.81 -10.09
CA LEU A 8 -11.58 -5.30 -9.02
C LEU A 8 -12.30 -5.45 -7.68
N LEU A 9 -13.12 -4.47 -7.28
CA LEU A 9 -13.89 -4.54 -6.03
C LEU A 9 -14.97 -5.64 -6.05
N LYS A 10 -15.37 -6.12 -7.23
CA LYS A 10 -16.29 -7.26 -7.38
C LYS A 10 -15.56 -8.61 -7.44
N GLY A 11 -14.24 -8.63 -7.27
CA GLY A 11 -13.41 -9.84 -7.35
C GLY A 11 -12.89 -10.15 -8.75
N GLY A 12 -12.93 -9.19 -9.68
CA GLY A 12 -12.26 -9.33 -10.98
C GLY A 12 -10.74 -9.29 -10.88
N GLU A 13 -10.06 -9.78 -11.91
CA GLU A 13 -8.60 -9.86 -11.96
C GLU A 13 -7.96 -8.48 -12.15
N PRO A 14 -6.82 -8.20 -11.50
CA PRO A 14 -6.07 -6.98 -11.74
C PRO A 14 -5.48 -6.96 -13.15
N SER A 15 -5.44 -5.77 -13.75
CA SER A 15 -4.68 -5.56 -14.98
C SER A 15 -3.21 -5.94 -14.77
N ALA A 16 -2.55 -6.49 -15.79
CA ALA A 16 -1.14 -6.88 -15.71
C ALA A 16 -0.23 -5.78 -15.13
N SER A 17 -0.46 -4.52 -15.53
CA SER A 17 0.31 -3.37 -15.02
C SER A 17 0.26 -3.20 -13.49
N PHE A 18 -0.83 -3.60 -12.83
CA PHE A 18 -0.97 -3.49 -11.37
C PHE A 18 -0.18 -4.56 -10.62
N LEU A 19 0.31 -5.58 -11.33
CA LEU A 19 1.14 -6.65 -10.80
C LEU A 19 2.64 -6.35 -10.95
N GLU A 20 2.99 -5.24 -11.61
CA GLU A 20 4.37 -4.84 -11.85
C GLU A 20 4.84 -3.83 -10.79
N ALA A 21 6.12 -3.95 -10.40
CA ALA A 21 6.77 -3.04 -9.47
C ALA A 21 8.22 -2.79 -9.89
N LEU A 22 8.64 -1.53 -9.85
CA LEU A 22 10.06 -1.19 -9.93
C LEU A 22 10.65 -1.18 -8.53
N ILE A 23 11.65 -2.02 -8.27
CA ILE A 23 12.32 -2.09 -6.97
C ILE A 23 13.48 -1.11 -6.93
N ILE A 24 13.43 -0.16 -6.01
CA ILE A 24 14.50 0.81 -5.75
C ILE A 24 15.08 0.57 -4.36
N PRO A 25 16.31 0.05 -4.25
CA PRO A 25 17.00 -0.07 -2.96
C PRO A 25 17.35 1.32 -2.40
N LEU A 26 16.86 1.62 -1.20
CA LEU A 26 17.14 2.86 -0.49
C LEU A 26 17.93 2.58 0.79
N ARG A 27 19.07 3.25 0.98
CA ARG A 27 19.92 3.06 2.16
C ARG A 27 19.20 3.46 3.45
N LYS A 28 19.36 2.65 4.51
CA LYS A 28 18.80 2.95 5.83
C LYS A 28 19.56 4.08 6.55
N LYS A 29 20.90 4.09 6.50
CA LYS A 29 21.77 5.13 7.10
C LYS A 29 23.20 5.04 6.57
N GLY A 30 23.84 6.19 6.32
CA GLY A 30 25.26 6.29 5.93
C GLY A 30 25.57 5.60 4.60
N ASP A 31 26.87 5.50 4.28
CA ASP A 31 27.34 4.64 3.21
C ASP A 31 27.65 3.25 3.79
N SER A 32 26.96 2.22 3.28
CA SER A 32 27.18 0.82 3.66
C SER A 32 27.41 -0.04 2.42
N VAL A 33 28.37 -0.95 2.55
CA VAL A 33 28.70 -2.00 1.58
C VAL A 33 27.84 -3.26 1.76
N ASN A 34 27.09 -3.37 2.86
CA ASN A 34 26.22 -4.50 3.13
C ASN A 34 24.86 -4.30 2.47
N VAL A 35 24.46 -5.22 1.59
CA VAL A 35 23.18 -5.21 0.89
C VAL A 35 21.98 -5.22 1.86
N MET A 36 22.14 -5.85 3.03
CA MET A 36 21.08 -5.93 4.05
C MET A 36 20.76 -4.58 4.70
N ASP A 37 21.60 -3.56 4.52
CA ASP A 37 21.35 -2.21 5.02
C ASP A 37 20.47 -1.36 4.08
N TYR A 38 20.07 -1.93 2.94
CA TYR A 38 19.18 -1.30 1.98
C TYR A 38 17.75 -1.79 2.20
N ARG A 39 16.81 -0.86 2.18
CA ARG A 39 15.37 -1.14 2.16
C ARG A 39 14.90 -1.16 0.71
N PRO A 40 14.41 -2.29 0.18
CA PRO A 40 13.80 -2.29 -1.14
C PRO A 40 12.47 -1.51 -1.07
N ILE A 41 12.34 -0.47 -1.89
CA ILE A 41 11.10 0.29 -2.05
C ILE A 41 10.47 -0.09 -3.39
N SER A 42 9.26 -0.64 -3.33
CA SER A 42 8.48 -0.95 -4.53
C SER A 42 7.77 0.29 -5.05
N LEU A 43 8.17 0.77 -6.22
CA LEU A 43 7.41 1.77 -6.96
C LEU A 43 6.30 1.10 -7.76
N LEU A 44 5.08 1.19 -7.21
CA LEU A 44 3.86 0.69 -7.83
C LEU A 44 3.21 1.75 -8.74
N PRO A 45 2.42 1.34 -9.75
CA PRO A 45 1.67 2.25 -10.61
C PRO A 45 0.78 3.22 -9.81
N THR A 46 0.70 4.46 -10.27
CA THR A 46 -0.09 5.51 -9.60
C THR A 46 -1.58 5.14 -9.51
N GLY A 47 -2.13 4.50 -10.54
CA GLY A 47 -3.52 4.04 -10.53
C GLY A 47 -3.82 3.04 -9.41
N TYR A 48 -2.92 2.08 -9.19
CA TYR A 48 -3.00 1.13 -8.08
C TYR A 48 -2.96 1.85 -6.72
N LYS A 49 -2.05 2.83 -6.56
CA LYS A 49 -1.92 3.62 -5.33
C LYS A 49 -3.19 4.44 -5.04
N ILE A 50 -3.81 5.02 -6.06
CA ILE A 50 -5.08 5.76 -5.91
C ILE A 50 -6.19 4.81 -5.45
N LEU A 51 -6.34 3.65 -6.10
CA LEU A 51 -7.37 2.67 -5.75
C LEU A 51 -7.21 2.18 -4.30
N THR A 52 -6.00 1.77 -3.93
CA THR A 52 -5.70 1.31 -2.56
C THR A 52 -5.90 2.40 -1.52
N LYS A 53 -5.57 3.66 -1.83
CA LYS A 53 -5.86 4.79 -0.95
C LYS A 53 -7.37 4.98 -0.73
N ILE A 54 -8.19 4.89 -1.78
CA ILE A 54 -9.65 4.98 -1.67
C ILE A 54 -10.19 3.89 -0.74
N VAL A 55 -9.73 2.64 -0.90
CA VAL A 55 -10.12 1.51 -0.03
C VAL A 55 -9.70 1.76 1.41
N ALA A 56 -8.45 2.15 1.64
CA ALA A 56 -7.92 2.45 2.97
C ALA A 56 -8.75 3.54 3.68
N THR A 57 -9.08 4.62 2.98
CA THR A 57 -9.91 5.71 3.55
C THR A 57 -11.31 5.25 3.94
N ARG A 58 -11.92 4.33 3.18
CA ARG A 58 -13.23 3.75 3.54
C ARG A 58 -13.12 2.84 4.76
N LEU A 59 -12.13 1.95 4.80
CA LEU A 59 -11.90 1.04 5.93
C LEU A 59 -11.61 1.78 7.23
N GLN A 60 -10.92 2.91 7.14
CA GLN A 60 -10.59 3.75 8.28
C GLN A 60 -11.82 4.17 9.10
N GLN A 61 -12.98 4.36 8.46
CA GLN A 61 -14.24 4.72 9.14
C GLN A 61 -14.77 3.63 10.09
N MET A 62 -14.36 2.38 9.88
CA MET A 62 -14.81 1.23 10.68
C MET A 62 -13.69 0.63 11.52
N LEU A 63 -12.46 1.11 11.35
CA LEU A 63 -11.26 0.47 11.89
C LEU A 63 -11.32 0.35 13.41
N GLY A 64 -11.78 1.37 14.12
CA GLY A 64 -11.91 1.36 15.59
C GLY A 64 -12.87 0.32 16.17
N LYS A 65 -13.75 -0.28 15.35
CA LYS A 65 -14.60 -1.41 15.75
C LYS A 65 -13.95 -2.77 15.47
N LEU A 66 -12.95 -2.80 14.60
CA LEU A 66 -12.30 -4.01 14.10
C LEU A 66 -10.97 -4.31 14.80
N ILE A 67 -10.29 -3.28 15.31
CA ILE A 67 -8.97 -3.41 15.94
C ILE A 67 -9.04 -3.23 17.46
N GLY A 68 -8.09 -3.84 18.16
CA GLY A 68 -7.99 -3.76 19.62
C GLY A 68 -7.58 -2.36 20.12
N SER A 69 -7.91 -2.09 21.38
CA SER A 69 -7.64 -0.82 22.07
C SER A 69 -6.16 -0.48 22.24
N THR A 70 -5.26 -1.43 22.02
CA THR A 70 -3.81 -1.29 22.12
C THR A 70 -3.15 -0.87 20.79
N GLN A 71 -3.87 -0.91 19.67
CA GLN A 71 -3.32 -0.56 18.36
C GLN A 71 -3.18 0.97 18.21
N GLN A 72 -1.93 1.46 18.21
CA GLN A 72 -1.61 2.89 18.10
C GLN A 72 -1.01 3.30 16.75
N GLY A 73 -0.41 2.35 16.02
CA GLY A 73 0.25 2.63 14.74
C GLY A 73 -0.73 2.73 13.58
N PHE A 74 -0.60 3.79 12.77
CA PHE A 74 -1.30 3.95 11.49
C PHE A 74 -2.84 3.97 11.55
N VAL A 75 -3.41 4.24 12.73
CA VAL A 75 -4.84 4.48 12.94
C VAL A 75 -5.03 5.98 13.00
N HIS A 76 -5.68 6.56 12.00
CA HIS A 76 -6.06 7.97 12.09
C HIS A 76 -7.24 8.05 13.05
N VAL A 77 -7.08 8.83 14.11
CA VAL A 77 -8.12 9.11 15.11
C VAL A 77 -8.44 7.91 16.00
N ARG A 78 -7.68 7.84 17.10
CA ARG A 78 -8.34 7.93 18.40
C ARG A 78 -8.56 9.41 18.72
#